data_AF-A0A1F5BAG4-F1
#
_entry.id   AF-A0A1F5BAG4-F1
#
_cell.length_a   1.000
_cell.length_b   1.000
_cell.length_c   1.000
_cell.angle_alpha   90.00
_cell.angle_beta   90.00
_cell.angle_gamma   90.00
#
_symmetry.space_group_name_H-M   'P 1'
#
loop_
_entity.id
_entity.type
_entity.pdbx_description
1 polymer ?
#
loop_
_entity_poly.entity_id
_entity_poly.type
_entity_poly.pdbx_seq_one_letter_code
_entity_poly.pdbx_strand_id
1 'polypeptide(L)'
;MKKYLVLITTIVIFAFVHEGIHALLAMVFDEYQSFRVHPYGLEIIYKTPVAEREGIKWGYISGMSNVSTLFFGYCLFLFRAKAGSLRSRFLRHLGYWATILFMLGDPFNLSIGPIIYGGDIGGLVVGFGINRYLLQGVFFMILLFNRELIAQELLPVYDIKTNHPFFRPWLKL
;
A
#
# COMPACT_ATOMS: atom_id res chain seq x y z
N MET A 1 13.29 -11.70 18.14
CA MET A 1 13.75 -12.25 16.84
C MET A 1 12.58 -12.63 15.91
N LYS A 2 11.67 -13.56 16.28
CA LYS A 2 10.57 -13.99 15.37
C LYS A 2 9.56 -12.89 14.97
N LYS A 3 9.26 -11.93 15.87
CA LYS A 3 8.33 -10.82 15.58
C LYS A 3 8.88 -9.84 14.52
N TYR A 4 10.14 -9.43 14.69
CA TYR A 4 10.83 -8.58 13.71
C TYR A 4 10.99 -9.27 12.36
N LEU A 5 11.26 -10.58 12.36
CA LEU A 5 11.33 -11.35 11.11
C LEU A 5 10.01 -11.27 10.32
N VAL A 6 8.87 -11.50 10.97
CA VAL A 6 7.56 -11.40 10.30
C VAL A 6 7.32 -10.00 9.73
N LEU A 7 7.61 -8.95 10.52
CA LEU A 7 7.42 -7.57 10.07
C LEU A 7 8.33 -7.24 8.87
N ILE A 8 9.61 -7.60 8.94
CA ILE A 8 10.57 -7.41 7.85
C ILE A 8 10.11 -8.17 6.60
N THR A 9 9.69 -9.44 6.74
CA THR A 9 9.16 -10.21 5.62
C THR A 9 7.93 -9.54 5.01
N THR A 10 7.04 -8.97 5.84
CA THR A 10 5.86 -8.24 5.36
C THR A 10 6.26 -7.01 4.55
N ILE A 11 7.20 -6.21 5.05
CA ILE A 11 7.71 -5.01 4.36
C ILE A 11 8.35 -5.40 3.02
N VAL A 12 9.16 -6.47 3.00
CA VAL A 12 9.78 -6.97 1.77
C VAL A 12 8.73 -7.42 0.75
N ILE A 13 7.69 -8.16 1.18
CA ILE A 13 6.61 -8.58 0.28
C ILE A 13 5.87 -7.37 -0.27
N PHE A 14 5.52 -6.40 0.58
CA PHE A 14 4.84 -5.19 0.15
C PHE A 14 5.68 -4.40 -0.86
N ALA A 15 6.96 -4.15 -0.55
CA ALA A 15 7.86 -3.42 -1.43
C ALA A 15 8.08 -4.16 -2.75
N PHE A 16 8.21 -5.50 -2.72
CA PHE A 16 8.33 -6.31 -3.93
C PHE A 16 7.08 -6.20 -4.82
N VAL A 17 5.88 -6.23 -4.24
CA VAL A 17 4.63 -6.06 -5.01
C VAL A 17 4.53 -4.63 -5.55
N HIS A 18 4.72 -3.62 -4.70
CA HIS A 18 4.56 -2.22 -5.06
C HIS A 18 5.57 -1.79 -6.14
N GLU A 19 6.86 -1.92 -5.86
CA GLU A 19 7.92 -1.57 -6.83
C GLU A 19 7.97 -2.53 -8.02
N GLY A 20 7.59 -3.79 -7.81
CA GLY A 20 7.51 -4.76 -8.90
C GLY A 20 6.48 -4.36 -9.95
N ILE A 21 5.33 -3.83 -9.54
CA ILE A 21 4.32 -3.33 -10.48
C ILE A 21 4.79 -2.05 -11.19
N HIS A 22 5.46 -1.12 -10.48
CA HIS A 22 6.13 0.03 -11.11
C HIS A 22 7.10 -0.43 -12.20
N ALA A 23 7.98 -1.39 -11.88
CA ALA A 23 8.97 -1.91 -12.80
C ALA A 23 8.31 -2.62 -14.01
N LEU A 24 7.29 -3.45 -13.77
CA LEU A 24 6.58 -4.16 -14.83
C LEU A 24 5.92 -3.19 -15.80
N LEU A 25 5.21 -2.17 -15.31
CA LEU A 25 4.60 -1.18 -16.19
C LEU A 25 5.64 -0.29 -16.87
N ALA A 26 6.73 0.07 -16.18
CA ALA A 26 7.85 0.76 -16.79
C ALA A 26 8.42 -0.03 -17.97
N MET A 27 8.56 -1.35 -17.86
CA MET A 27 9.03 -2.20 -18.96
C MET A 27 8.01 -2.26 -20.10
N VAL A 28 6.71 -2.39 -19.79
CA VAL A 28 5.64 -2.41 -20.80
C VAL A 28 5.61 -1.12 -21.63
N PHE A 29 5.84 0.03 -21.00
CA PHE A 29 5.88 1.33 -21.67
C PHE A 29 7.28 1.75 -22.16
N ASP A 30 8.28 0.85 -22.10
CA ASP A 30 9.69 1.12 -22.43
C ASP A 30 10.32 2.31 -21.67
N GLU A 31 9.87 2.56 -20.44
CA GLU A 31 10.35 3.61 -19.53
C GLU A 31 11.31 3.09 -18.46
N TYR A 32 11.48 1.78 -18.29
CA TYR A 32 12.38 1.23 -17.26
C TYR A 32 13.84 1.59 -17.55
N GLN A 33 14.54 2.19 -16.58
CA GLN A 33 15.98 2.46 -16.68
C GLN A 33 16.78 1.63 -15.67
N SER A 34 16.47 1.75 -14.38
CA SER A 34 17.20 1.00 -13.34
C SER A 34 16.41 0.92 -12.04
N PHE A 35 16.82 0.02 -11.16
CA PHE A 35 16.33 -0.08 -9.79
C PHE A 35 17.36 0.52 -8.83
N ARG A 36 16.92 1.34 -7.88
CA ARG A 36 17.80 1.91 -6.84
C ARG A 36 17.27 1.64 -5.44
N VAL A 37 18.23 1.42 -4.54
CA VAL A 37 17.97 1.26 -3.10
C VAL A 37 18.44 2.54 -2.41
N HIS A 38 17.51 3.20 -1.75
CA HIS A 38 17.74 4.39 -0.93
C HIS A 38 17.61 4.04 0.56
N PRO A 39 18.21 4.82 1.47
CA PRO A 39 18.04 4.62 2.92
C PRO A 39 16.58 4.70 3.39
N TYR A 40 15.74 5.39 2.62
CA TYR A 40 14.33 5.62 2.91
C TYR A 40 13.37 4.78 2.04
N GLY A 41 13.87 3.92 1.15
CA GLY A 41 13.00 3.13 0.30
C GLY A 41 13.67 2.50 -0.91
N LEU A 42 12.85 1.83 -1.71
CA LEU A 42 13.21 1.28 -3.01
C LEU A 42 12.60 2.20 -4.08
N GLU A 43 13.27 2.37 -5.21
CA GLU A 43 12.76 3.25 -6.28
C GLU A 43 13.09 2.70 -7.66
N ILE A 44 12.10 2.71 -8.55
CA ILE A 44 12.31 2.53 -9.99
C ILE A 44 12.72 3.86 -10.62
N ILE A 45 13.89 3.89 -11.23
CA ILE A 45 14.34 5.00 -12.05
C ILE A 45 13.82 4.78 -13.47
N TYR A 46 13.20 5.83 -14.01
CA TYR A 46 12.63 5.83 -15.36
C TYR A 46 13.50 6.64 -16.33
N LYS A 47 13.49 6.27 -17.61
CA LYS A 47 14.23 6.94 -18.68
C LYS A 47 13.82 8.41 -18.81
N THR A 48 12.51 8.68 -18.79
CA THR A 48 11.99 10.04 -18.91
C THR A 48 12.13 10.83 -17.59
N PRO A 49 12.78 12.01 -17.61
CA PRO A 49 12.88 12.90 -16.45
C PRO A 49 11.51 13.33 -15.94
N VAL A 50 11.37 13.52 -14.62
CA VAL A 50 10.09 13.87 -13.97
C VAL A 50 9.41 15.09 -14.61
N ALA A 51 10.18 16.11 -15.01
CA ALA A 51 9.65 17.34 -15.60
C ALA A 51 9.03 17.15 -17.00
N GLU A 52 9.38 16.06 -17.69
CA GLU A 52 8.91 15.72 -19.04
C GLU A 52 7.80 14.67 -19.02
N ARG A 53 7.35 14.24 -17.82
CA ARG A 53 6.35 13.19 -17.68
C ARG A 53 4.94 13.72 -17.92
N GLU A 54 4.34 13.30 -19.03
CA GLU A 54 2.96 13.61 -19.37
C GLU A 54 2.21 12.42 -19.99
N GLY A 55 0.88 12.47 -19.89
CA GLY A 55 -0.02 11.51 -20.50
C GLY A 55 -0.29 10.24 -19.69
N ILE A 56 -1.29 9.49 -20.13
CA ILE A 56 -1.95 8.42 -19.36
C ILE A 56 -1.01 7.30 -18.90
N LYS A 57 0.10 7.07 -19.60
CA LYS A 57 1.11 6.06 -19.23
C LYS A 57 1.64 6.28 -17.82
N TRP A 58 1.88 7.54 -17.40
CA TRP A 58 2.37 7.85 -16.06
C TRP A 58 1.31 7.67 -14.99
N GLY A 59 0.03 7.85 -15.36
CA GLY A 59 -1.09 7.52 -14.48
C GLY A 59 -1.13 6.02 -14.19
N TYR A 60 -0.93 5.19 -15.21
CA TYR A 60 -0.85 3.74 -15.02
C TYR A 60 0.40 3.30 -14.27
N ILE A 61 1.57 3.73 -14.71
CA ILE A 61 2.86 3.41 -14.07
C ILE A 61 2.77 3.73 -12.58
N SER A 62 2.42 4.96 -12.22
CA SER A 62 2.37 5.36 -10.81
C SER A 62 1.16 4.82 -10.05
N GLY A 63 0.03 4.58 -10.71
CA GLY A 63 -1.21 4.22 -10.04
C GLY A 63 -1.40 2.72 -9.79
N MET A 64 -0.93 1.87 -10.69
CA MET A 64 -1.27 0.45 -10.68
C MET A 64 -0.68 -0.30 -9.47
N SER A 65 0.47 0.13 -8.96
CA SER A 65 1.07 -0.40 -7.72
C SER A 65 0.09 -0.29 -6.56
N ASN A 66 -0.44 0.92 -6.34
CA ASN A 66 -1.41 1.25 -5.28
C ASN A 66 -2.73 0.48 -5.42
N VAL A 67 -3.21 0.28 -6.64
CA VAL A 67 -4.40 -0.55 -6.90
C VAL A 67 -4.12 -2.01 -6.56
N SER A 68 -2.96 -2.52 -6.97
CA SER A 68 -2.58 -3.93 -6.77
C SER A 68 -2.39 -4.23 -5.29
N THR A 69 -1.72 -3.36 -4.54
CA THR A 69 -1.51 -3.54 -3.10
C THR A 69 -2.85 -3.54 -2.36
N LEU A 70 -3.73 -2.59 -2.64
CA LEU A 70 -5.08 -2.56 -2.07
C LEU A 70 -5.87 -3.83 -2.40
N PHE A 71 -5.83 -4.27 -3.66
CA PHE A 71 -6.50 -5.50 -4.09
C PHE A 71 -6.02 -6.71 -3.29
N PHE A 72 -4.70 -6.91 -3.15
CA PHE A 72 -4.16 -7.98 -2.32
C PHE A 72 -4.53 -7.82 -0.85
N GLY A 73 -4.55 -6.60 -0.32
CA GLY A 73 -5.00 -6.29 1.04
C GLY A 73 -6.44 -6.74 1.29
N TYR A 74 -7.37 -6.38 0.39
CA TYR A 74 -8.75 -6.81 0.48
C TYR A 74 -8.93 -8.33 0.31
N CYS A 75 -8.19 -8.96 -0.61
CA CYS A 75 -8.18 -10.42 -0.74
C CYS A 75 -7.76 -11.10 0.58
N LEU A 76 -6.66 -10.63 1.20
CA LEU A 76 -6.22 -11.16 2.50
C LEU A 76 -7.26 -10.91 3.59
N PHE A 77 -7.86 -9.71 3.62
CA PHE A 77 -8.90 -9.35 4.57
C PHE A 77 -10.17 -10.21 4.41
N LEU A 78 -10.58 -10.54 3.19
CA LEU A 78 -11.69 -11.45 2.93
C LEU A 78 -11.41 -12.85 3.49
N PHE A 79 -10.16 -13.31 3.41
CA PHE A 79 -9.75 -14.61 3.96
C PHE A 79 -9.19 -14.54 5.38
N ARG A 80 -9.39 -13.43 6.11
CA ARG A 80 -8.80 -13.18 7.44
C ARG A 80 -9.05 -14.29 8.45
N ALA A 81 -10.27 -14.83 8.50
CA ALA A 81 -10.62 -15.91 9.44
C ALA A 81 -9.79 -17.19 9.18
N LYS A 82 -9.62 -17.55 7.91
CA LYS A 82 -8.78 -18.69 7.50
C LYS A 82 -7.30 -18.42 7.78
N ALA A 83 -6.83 -17.20 7.54
CA ALA A 83 -5.44 -16.80 7.85
C ALA A 83 -5.18 -16.84 9.37
N GLY A 84 -6.16 -16.40 10.18
CA GLY A 84 -6.14 -16.44 11.65
C GLY A 84 -6.12 -17.87 12.22
N SER A 85 -6.75 -18.82 11.54
CA SER A 85 -6.81 -20.23 11.98
C SER A 85 -5.61 -21.08 11.54
N LEU A 86 -4.63 -20.52 10.82
CA LEU A 86 -3.45 -21.28 10.39
C LEU A 86 -2.63 -21.80 11.58
N ARG A 87 -2.25 -23.09 11.54
CA ARG A 87 -1.42 -23.74 12.56
C ARG A 87 -0.03 -23.10 12.69
N SER A 88 0.51 -22.60 11.58
CA SER A 88 1.80 -21.91 11.58
C SER A 88 1.64 -20.50 12.15
N ARG A 89 2.21 -20.27 13.34
CA ARG A 89 2.27 -18.94 13.96
C ARG A 89 2.92 -17.90 13.04
N PHE A 90 3.94 -18.29 12.28
CA PHE A 90 4.61 -17.40 11.34
C PHE A 90 3.64 -16.92 10.24
N LEU A 91 2.99 -17.86 9.53
CA LEU A 91 2.06 -17.53 8.45
C LEU A 91 0.84 -16.75 8.96
N ARG A 92 0.34 -17.10 10.16
CA ARG A 92 -0.74 -16.37 10.83
C ARG A 92 -0.38 -14.89 11.05
N HIS A 93 0.79 -14.63 11.63
CA HIS A 93 1.25 -13.26 11.87
C HIS A 93 1.64 -12.54 10.58
N LEU A 94 2.14 -13.26 9.58
CA LEU A 94 2.43 -12.71 8.26
C LEU A 94 1.14 -12.24 7.58
N GLY A 95 0.08 -13.07 7.57
CA GLY A 95 -1.22 -12.69 7.03
C GLY A 95 -1.82 -11.47 7.75
N TYR A 96 -1.69 -11.41 9.08
CA TYR A 96 -2.11 -10.25 9.87
C TYR A 96 -1.39 -8.95 9.44
N TRP A 97 -0.06 -8.95 9.49
CA TRP A 97 0.72 -7.75 9.17
C TRP A 97 0.62 -7.36 7.70
N ALA A 98 0.57 -8.34 6.79
CA ALA A 98 0.36 -8.11 5.38
C ALA A 98 -1.00 -7.45 5.13
N THR A 99 -2.09 -7.98 5.70
CA THR A 99 -3.41 -7.36 5.53
C THR A 99 -3.40 -5.90 5.95
N ILE A 100 -2.83 -5.59 7.11
CA ILE A 100 -2.72 -4.21 7.60
C ILE A 100 -1.88 -3.35 6.65
N LEU A 101 -0.68 -3.80 6.27
CA LEU A 101 0.23 -3.01 5.45
C LEU A 101 -0.34 -2.76 4.04
N PHE A 102 -0.91 -3.79 3.41
CA PHE A 102 -1.51 -3.68 2.08
C PHE A 102 -2.78 -2.82 2.06
N MET A 103 -3.59 -2.83 3.12
CA MET A 103 -4.80 -2.00 3.20
C MET A 103 -4.53 -0.55 3.62
N LEU A 104 -3.45 -0.27 4.36
CA LEU A 104 -3.20 1.07 4.90
C LEU A 104 -2.00 1.78 4.26
N GLY A 105 -0.99 1.05 3.79
CA GLY A 105 0.28 1.61 3.32
C GLY A 105 0.10 2.62 2.20
N ASP A 106 -0.46 2.18 1.07
CA ASP A 106 -0.64 3.05 -0.10
C ASP A 106 -1.73 4.11 0.06
N PRO A 107 -2.88 3.83 0.72
CA PRO A 107 -3.80 4.91 1.08
C PRO A 107 -3.18 5.99 1.96
N PHE A 108 -2.31 5.61 2.90
CA PHE A 108 -1.55 6.57 3.70
C PHE A 108 -0.55 7.34 2.83
N ASN A 109 0.20 6.62 1.98
CA ASN A 109 1.20 7.19 1.07
C ASN A 109 0.59 8.19 0.08
N LEU A 110 -0.60 7.92 -0.46
CA LEU A 110 -1.27 8.78 -1.42
C LEU A 110 -2.07 9.92 -0.78
N SER A 111 -2.52 9.78 0.47
CA SER A 111 -3.26 10.83 1.16
C SER A 111 -2.37 11.81 1.92
N ILE A 112 -1.49 11.30 2.77
CA ILE A 112 -0.68 12.08 3.72
C ILE A 112 0.78 12.18 3.24
N GLY A 113 1.33 11.07 2.74
CA GLY A 113 2.70 11.00 2.22
C GLY A 113 3.12 12.15 1.30
N PRO A 114 2.26 12.68 0.40
CA PRO A 114 2.70 13.70 -0.53
C PRO A 114 2.98 15.06 0.12
N ILE A 115 2.53 15.27 1.35
CA ILE A 115 2.83 16.48 2.14
C ILE A 115 4.32 16.50 2.53
N ILE A 116 4.97 15.33 2.62
CA ILE A 116 6.32 15.17 3.15
C ILE A 116 7.34 14.95 2.03
N TYR A 117 7.10 13.99 1.13
CA TYR A 117 8.12 13.52 0.17
C TYR A 117 7.59 13.32 -1.26
N GLY A 118 6.32 13.64 -1.53
CA GLY A 118 5.71 13.37 -2.84
C GLY A 118 5.32 11.89 -3.00
N GLY A 119 5.76 11.25 -4.09
CA GLY A 119 5.45 9.85 -4.42
C GLY A 119 4.56 9.70 -5.65
N ASP A 120 3.88 8.55 -5.73
CA ASP A 120 3.07 8.12 -6.87
C ASP A 120 1.96 9.09 -7.30
N ILE A 121 1.52 9.94 -6.38
CA ILE A 121 0.48 10.93 -6.67
C ILE A 121 0.88 11.87 -7.83
N GLY A 122 2.17 12.13 -8.01
CA GLY A 122 2.65 12.96 -9.11
C GLY A 122 2.25 12.38 -10.47
N GLY A 123 2.53 11.09 -10.67
CA GLY A 123 2.18 10.38 -11.90
C GLY A 123 0.67 10.25 -12.12
N LEU A 124 -0.10 10.04 -11.05
CA LEU A 124 -1.58 10.04 -11.12
C LEU A 124 -2.14 11.39 -11.58
N VAL A 125 -1.62 12.49 -11.04
CA VAL A 125 -2.08 13.85 -11.37
C VAL A 125 -1.74 14.20 -12.82
N VAL A 126 -0.49 14.01 -13.24
CA VAL A 126 -0.08 14.35 -14.62
C VAL A 126 -0.66 13.39 -15.65
N GLY A 127 -0.84 12.12 -15.27
CA GLY A 127 -1.29 11.08 -16.19
C GLY A 127 -2.80 11.10 -16.43
N PHE A 128 -3.60 11.31 -15.38
CA PHE A 128 -5.06 11.32 -15.48
C PHE A 128 -5.66 12.73 -15.48
N GLY A 129 -4.85 13.77 -15.27
CA GLY A 129 -5.34 15.16 -15.21
C GLY A 129 -6.24 15.42 -13.99
N ILE A 130 -6.13 14.62 -12.93
CA ILE A 130 -6.97 14.71 -11.74
C ILE A 130 -6.35 15.68 -10.75
N ASN A 131 -7.18 16.50 -10.10
CA ASN A 131 -6.73 17.38 -9.03
C ASN A 131 -6.08 16.58 -7.88
N ARG A 132 -4.87 17.00 -7.47
CA ARG A 132 -4.11 16.36 -6.40
C ARG A 132 -4.90 16.23 -5.09
N TYR A 133 -5.55 17.31 -4.64
CA TYR A 133 -6.28 17.31 -3.38
C TYR A 133 -7.50 16.40 -3.41
N LEU A 134 -8.13 16.25 -4.58
CA LEU A 134 -9.21 15.27 -4.77
C LEU A 134 -8.70 13.85 -4.58
N LEU A 135 -7.58 13.49 -5.22
CA LEU A 135 -6.94 12.17 -5.02
C LEU A 135 -6.57 11.94 -3.55
N GLN A 136 -5.94 12.92 -2.90
CA GLN A 136 -5.60 12.82 -1.48
C GLN A 136 -6.83 12.62 -0.61
N GLY A 137 -7.92 13.37 -0.87
CA GLY A 137 -9.18 13.25 -0.14
C GLY A 137 -9.81 11.86 -0.29
N VAL A 138 -9.86 11.33 -1.52
CA VAL A 138 -10.38 9.97 -1.78
C VAL A 138 -9.55 8.91 -1.06
N PHE A 139 -8.21 8.94 -1.18
CA PHE A 139 -7.34 7.97 -0.51
C PHE A 139 -7.35 8.14 1.01
N PHE A 140 -7.60 9.35 1.53
CA PHE A 140 -7.79 9.56 2.96
C PHE A 140 -9.08 8.90 3.46
N MET A 141 -10.18 9.02 2.71
CA MET A 141 -11.42 8.32 3.04
C MET A 141 -11.26 6.80 2.99
N ILE A 142 -10.55 6.28 1.98
CA ILE A 142 -10.19 4.86 1.90
C ILE A 142 -9.35 4.43 3.10
N LEU A 143 -8.35 5.23 3.49
CA LEU A 143 -7.51 4.96 4.65
C LEU A 143 -8.34 4.83 5.93
N LEU A 144 -9.25 5.77 6.17
CA LEU A 144 -10.13 5.76 7.34
C LEU A 144 -11.07 4.55 7.33
N PHE A 145 -11.67 4.24 6.19
CA PHE A 145 -12.54 3.08 6.03
C PHE A 145 -11.80 1.76 6.27
N ASN A 146 -10.62 1.59 5.68
CA ASN A 146 -9.79 0.41 5.84
C ASN A 146 -9.33 0.23 7.29
N ARG A 147 -8.97 1.32 7.95
CA ARG A 147 -8.64 1.32 9.36
C ARG A 147 -9.83 0.86 10.21
N GLU A 148 -11.05 1.25 9.86
CA GLU A 148 -12.26 0.84 10.57
C GLU A 148 -12.56 -0.65 10.38
N LEU A 149 -12.46 -1.14 9.14
CA LEU A 149 -12.52 -2.58 8.85
C LEU A 149 -11.49 -3.36 9.66
N ILE A 150 -10.24 -2.88 9.72
CA ILE A 150 -9.20 -3.54 10.51
C ILE A 150 -9.59 -3.59 12.00
N ALA A 151 -10.03 -2.47 12.57
CA ALA A 151 -10.36 -2.37 13.99
C ALA A 151 -11.55 -3.26 14.38
N GLN A 152 -12.60 -3.30 13.55
CA GLN A 152 -13.83 -4.04 13.84
C GLN A 152 -13.75 -5.53 13.47
N GLU A 153 -13.05 -5.87 12.40
CA GLU A 153 -13.18 -7.19 11.77
C GLU A 153 -11.87 -7.98 11.69
N LEU A 154 -10.72 -7.30 11.61
CA LEU A 154 -9.42 -7.98 11.58
C LEU A 154 -8.89 -8.23 12.99
N LEU A 155 -8.82 -7.20 13.83
CA LEU A 155 -8.24 -7.33 15.18
C LEU A 155 -8.91 -8.42 16.03
N PRO A 156 -10.26 -8.57 16.04
CA PRO A 156 -10.91 -9.62 16.82
C PRO A 156 -10.55 -11.03 16.39
N VAL A 157 -10.29 -11.26 15.10
CA VAL A 157 -9.87 -12.58 14.57
C VAL A 157 -8.54 -13.05 15.16
N TYR A 158 -7.71 -12.11 15.62
CA TYR A 158 -6.41 -12.38 16.23
C TYR A 158 -6.43 -12.17 17.76
N ASP A 159 -7.62 -12.07 18.37
CA ASP A 159 -7.83 -11.84 19.80
C ASP A 159 -7.16 -10.56 20.34
N ILE A 160 -6.97 -9.55 19.48
CA ILE A 160 -6.33 -8.29 19.86
C ILE A 160 -7.38 -7.33 20.42
N LYS A 161 -7.21 -6.94 21.68
CA LYS A 161 -8.00 -5.89 22.34
C LYS A 161 -7.13 -4.67 22.58
N THR A 162 -7.62 -3.50 22.19
CA THR A 162 -6.87 -2.25 22.35
C THR A 162 -7.81 -1.07 22.53
N ASN A 163 -7.43 -0.15 23.41
CA ASN A 163 -8.12 1.14 23.60
C ASN A 163 -7.45 2.26 22.79
N HIS A 164 -6.42 1.94 22.01
CA HIS A 164 -5.66 2.93 21.25
C HIS A 164 -6.58 3.62 20.23
N PRO A 165 -6.61 4.96 20.16
CA PRO A 165 -7.48 5.69 19.26
C PRO A 165 -7.34 5.32 17.79
N PHE A 166 -6.18 4.80 17.32
CA PHE A 166 -6.01 4.33 15.93
C PHE A 166 -6.48 2.89 15.66
N PHE A 167 -6.77 2.11 16.70
CA PHE A 167 -7.08 0.68 16.56
C PHE A 167 -8.36 0.26 17.31
N ARG A 168 -9.07 1.21 17.93
CA ARG A 168 -10.43 1.02 18.46
C ARG A 168 -11.48 1.42 17.40
N PRO A 169 -12.59 0.71 17.23
CA PRO A 169 -13.68 1.17 16.37
C PRO A 169 -14.12 2.59 16.72
N TRP A 170 -14.35 3.43 15.71
CA TRP A 170 -14.92 4.77 15.89
C TRP A 170 -16.41 4.78 15.58
N LEU A 171 -16.83 3.91 14.67
CA LEU A 171 -18.19 3.76 14.22
C LEU A 171 -18.64 2.31 14.48
N LYS A 172 -19.92 2.03 14.29
CA LYS A 172 -20.40 0.66 14.06
C LYS A 172 -20.64 0.55 12.57
N LEU A 173 -19.90 -0.33 11.89
CA LEU A 173 -20.10 -0.60 10.47
C LEU A 173 -21.27 -1.57 10.27
#